data_AF-A0AA87ZCK7-F1
#
_entry.id   AF-A0AA87ZCK7-F1
#
_cell.length_a   1.000
_cell.length_b   1.000
_cell.length_c   1.000
_cell.angle_alpha   90.00
_cell.angle_beta   90.00
_cell.angle_gamma   90.00
#
_symmetry.space_group_name_H-M   'P 1'
#
loop_
_entity.id
_entity.type
_entity.pdbx_description
1 polymer ?
#
loop_
_entity_poly.entity_id
_entity_poly.type
_entity_poly.pdbx_seq_one_letter_code
_entity_poly.pdbx_strand_id
1 'polypeptide(L)'
;MPRSQEDWKELAWSKGCARKTPLDCRKGEGFVKVAAVKLPDLLEFSSNKNMSLKECKRACLKNCSDVRNGGSGCLMWFGDLIDIRDQSVKGSDQDLYMRLSASEISK
;
A
#
# COMPACT_ATOMS: atom_id res chain seq x y z
N MET A 1 -1.20 1.25 13.07
CA MET A 1 -1.82 1.12 14.40
C MET A 1 -3.15 0.40 14.24
N PRO A 2 -3.55 -0.51 15.13
CA PRO A 2 -4.89 -1.08 15.08
C PRO A 2 -5.96 0.03 15.26
N ARG A 3 -7.14 -0.12 14.64
CA ARG A 3 -8.22 0.88 14.78
C ARG A 3 -8.92 0.83 16.15
N SER A 4 -8.82 -0.28 16.87
CA SER A 4 -9.21 -0.44 18.28
C SER A 4 -8.16 -1.27 18.99
N GLN A 5 -7.74 -0.86 20.18
CA GLN A 5 -6.70 -1.56 20.94
C GLN A 5 -7.28 -2.68 21.81
N GLU A 6 -8.56 -2.56 22.16
CA GLU A 6 -9.38 -3.50 22.91
C GLU A 6 -9.64 -4.74 22.05
N ASP A 7 -10.25 -4.56 20.88
CA ASP A 7 -10.51 -5.66 19.94
C ASP A 7 -9.21 -6.39 19.55
N TRP A 8 -8.10 -5.65 19.42
CA TRP A 8 -6.80 -6.23 19.08
C TRP A 8 -6.22 -7.15 20.16
N LYS A 9 -6.50 -6.87 21.44
CA LYS A 9 -6.13 -7.75 22.57
C LYS A 9 -6.97 -9.03 22.57
N GLU A 10 -8.25 -8.91 22.24
CA GLU A 10 -9.20 -10.03 22.11
C GLU A 10 -9.09 -10.79 20.76
N LEU A 11 -8.01 -10.56 20.00
CA LEU A 11 -7.74 -11.16 18.68
C LEU A 11 -8.80 -10.85 17.59
N ALA A 12 -9.66 -9.86 17.82
CA ALA A 12 -10.70 -9.42 16.90
C ALA A 12 -10.17 -8.35 15.92
N TRP A 13 -9.53 -8.79 14.84
CA TRP A 13 -8.83 -7.89 13.90
C TRP A 13 -9.70 -7.29 12.79
N SER A 14 -11.02 -7.50 12.80
CA SER A 14 -11.94 -7.13 11.71
C SER A 14 -11.99 -5.62 11.40
N LYS A 15 -11.73 -4.75 12.39
CA LYS A 15 -11.63 -3.29 12.17
C LYS A 15 -10.32 -2.87 11.48
N GLY A 16 -9.33 -3.76 11.40
CA GLY A 16 -8.06 -3.55 10.72
C GLY A 16 -7.17 -2.48 11.36
N CYS A 17 -6.31 -1.87 10.54
CA CYS A 17 -5.35 -0.86 10.94
C CYS A 17 -5.58 0.51 10.28
N ALA A 18 -5.14 1.57 10.94
CA ALA A 18 -4.92 2.88 10.36
C ALA A 18 -3.41 3.19 10.27
N ARG A 19 -3.04 4.13 9.38
CA ARG A 19 -1.68 4.70 9.33
C ARG A 19 -1.34 5.35 10.67
N LYS A 20 -0.07 5.27 11.11
CA LYS A 20 0.38 5.91 12.35
C LYS A 20 0.57 7.42 12.14
N THR A 21 1.16 7.80 11.00
CA THR A 21 1.22 9.19 10.55
C THR A 21 0.37 9.34 9.29
N PRO A 22 -0.52 10.36 9.19
CA PRO A 22 -1.20 10.68 7.95
C PRO A 22 -0.20 10.98 6.81
N LEU A 23 -0.61 10.69 5.58
CA LEU A 23 0.08 11.21 4.40
C LEU A 23 -0.28 12.69 4.24
N ASP A 24 0.69 13.53 3.94
CA ASP A 24 0.53 14.98 3.81
C ASP A 24 0.83 15.49 2.40
N CYS A 25 1.19 14.59 1.47
CA CYS A 25 1.57 14.89 0.09
C CYS A 25 2.80 15.83 -0.02
N ARG A 26 3.57 16.01 1.06
CA ARG A 26 4.76 16.87 1.07
C ARG A 26 5.99 16.12 0.55
N LYS A 27 7.06 16.88 0.30
CA LYS A 27 8.35 16.32 -0.11
C LYS A 27 8.91 15.42 1.00
N GLY A 28 9.37 14.23 0.63
CA GLY A 28 10.01 13.27 1.54
C GLY A 28 9.21 11.98 1.75
N GLU A 29 7.93 11.93 1.35
CA GLU A 29 7.20 10.66 1.28
C GLU A 29 7.87 9.66 0.31
N GLY A 30 7.62 8.38 0.54
CA GLY A 30 8.24 7.29 -0.21
C GLY A 30 7.60 5.95 0.14
N PHE A 31 8.34 4.85 0.00
CA PHE A 31 7.79 3.50 0.01
C PHE A 31 8.61 2.51 0.82
N VAL A 32 7.93 1.73 1.68
CA VAL A 32 8.48 0.48 2.23
C VAL A 32 8.09 -0.70 1.33
N LYS A 33 9.00 -1.66 1.14
CA LYS A 33 8.75 -2.92 0.45
C LYS A 33 8.21 -3.96 1.43
N VAL A 34 7.05 -4.53 1.15
CA VAL A 34 6.53 -5.75 1.79
C VAL A 34 6.66 -6.87 0.76
N ALA A 35 7.59 -7.79 1.00
CA ALA A 35 7.94 -8.82 0.03
C ALA A 35 7.06 -10.07 0.17
N ALA A 36 6.92 -10.82 -0.93
CA ALA A 36 6.27 -12.13 -0.99
C ALA A 36 4.88 -12.18 -0.36
N VAL A 37 3.96 -11.33 -0.82
CA VAL A 37 2.58 -11.24 -0.31
C VAL A 37 1.56 -11.70 -1.35
N LYS A 38 0.36 -12.08 -0.89
CA LYS A 38 -0.85 -11.91 -1.70
C LYS A 38 -1.09 -10.41 -1.86
N LEU A 39 -1.18 -9.92 -3.09
CA LEU A 39 -1.59 -8.52 -3.34
C LEU A 39 -3.01 -8.25 -2.78
N PRO A 40 -3.31 -7.01 -2.36
CA PRO A 40 -4.63 -6.65 -1.86
C PRO A 40 -5.72 -6.84 -2.92
N ASP A 41 -6.95 -7.04 -2.47
CA ASP A 41 -8.10 -7.16 -3.36
C ASP A 41 -8.28 -5.92 -4.24
N LEU A 42 -8.74 -6.14 -5.47
CA LEU A 42 -8.77 -5.13 -6.55
C LEU A 42 -10.06 -4.28 -6.48
N LEU A 43 -10.24 -3.57 -5.37
CA LEU A 43 -11.39 -2.71 -5.10
C LEU A 43 -11.14 -1.27 -5.61
N GLU A 44 -10.40 -0.47 -4.85
CA GLU A 44 -10.06 0.92 -5.18
C GLU A 44 -8.66 1.01 -5.79
N PHE A 45 -8.52 0.52 -7.02
CA PHE A 45 -7.24 0.41 -7.70
C PHE A 45 -7.22 1.03 -9.10
N SER A 46 -6.01 1.35 -9.55
CA SER A 46 -5.68 1.60 -10.95
C SER A 46 -4.54 0.68 -11.38
N SER A 47 -4.42 0.44 -12.68
CA SER A 47 -3.39 -0.40 -13.29
C SER A 47 -2.79 0.36 -14.47
N ASN A 48 -1.46 0.42 -14.67
CA ASN A 48 -0.83 0.92 -15.91
C ASN A 48 0.16 -0.07 -16.55
N LYS A 49 -0.09 -0.48 -17.81
CA LYS A 49 0.67 -1.55 -18.52
C LYS A 49 2.12 -1.18 -18.83
N ASN A 50 2.37 0.11 -19.07
CA ASN A 50 3.60 0.60 -19.71
C ASN A 50 4.53 1.33 -18.73
N MET A 51 4.21 1.36 -17.43
CA MET A 51 5.04 2.01 -16.40
C MET A 51 6.04 1.05 -15.77
N SER A 52 7.31 1.47 -15.74
CA SER A 52 8.31 0.85 -14.86
C SER A 52 7.98 1.08 -13.37
N LEU A 53 8.56 0.28 -12.47
CA LEU A 53 8.40 0.46 -11.02
C LEU A 53 8.77 1.88 -10.54
N LYS A 54 9.79 2.50 -11.14
CA LYS A 54 10.22 3.87 -10.83
C LYS A 54 9.15 4.89 -11.22
N GLU A 55 8.49 4.69 -12.36
CA GLU A 55 7.41 5.54 -12.82
C GLU A 55 6.14 5.32 -12.02
N CYS A 56 5.86 4.07 -11.64
CA CYS A 56 4.76 3.70 -10.76
C CYS A 56 4.84 4.41 -9.41
N LYS A 57 6.00 4.34 -8.75
CA LYS A 57 6.26 5.06 -7.49
C LYS A 57 6.09 6.58 -7.66
N ARG A 58 6.58 7.14 -8.77
CA ARG A 58 6.43 8.57 -9.10
C ARG A 58 4.98 8.98 -9.38
N ALA A 59 4.19 8.12 -10.04
CA ALA A 59 2.77 8.36 -10.32
C ALA A 59 1.96 8.29 -9.02
N CYS A 60 2.19 7.25 -8.20
CA CYS A 60 1.58 7.12 -6.88
C CYS A 60 1.86 8.34 -5.99
N LEU A 61 3.11 8.85 -5.93
CA LEU A 61 3.44 10.07 -5.17
C LEU A 61 2.75 11.34 -5.68
N LYS A 62 2.54 11.47 -7.00
CA LYS A 62 1.83 12.62 -7.60
C LYS A 62 0.33 12.59 -7.35
N ASN A 63 -0.26 11.40 -7.26
CA ASN A 63 -1.68 11.23 -7.00
C ASN A 63 -1.95 11.48 -5.51
N CYS A 64 -2.51 12.65 -5.22
CA CYS A 64 -2.99 13.02 -3.88
C CYS A 64 -4.52 13.27 -3.86
N SER A 65 -5.21 13.04 -5.00
CA SER A 65 -6.67 13.20 -5.16
C SER A 65 -7.17 12.48 -6.46
N ASP A 66 -6.91 11.16 -6.57
CA ASP A 66 -6.82 10.27 -7.78
C ASP A 66 -5.67 10.66 -8.77
N VAL A 67 -5.46 10.21 -10.03
CA VAL A 67 -6.35 9.85 -11.19
C VAL A 67 -5.97 8.52 -11.93
N ARG A 68 -6.97 7.78 -12.46
CA ARG A 68 -6.90 6.61 -13.43
C ARG A 68 -5.80 6.63 -14.53
N ASN A 69 -5.16 5.47 -14.82
CA ASN A 69 -4.83 5.05 -16.22
C ASN A 69 -4.26 3.59 -16.48
N GLY A 70 -5.08 2.69 -17.05
CA GLY A 70 -4.86 1.54 -18.00
C GLY A 70 -3.70 0.49 -17.99
N GLY A 71 -3.94 -0.73 -17.46
CA GLY A 71 -3.34 -2.03 -17.88
C GLY A 71 -2.22 -2.66 -16.99
N SER A 72 -1.62 -3.81 -17.37
CA SER A 72 -0.76 -4.69 -16.52
C SER A 72 0.77 -4.41 -16.54
N GLY A 73 1.35 -3.77 -15.54
CA GLY A 73 0.66 -3.17 -14.41
C GLY A 73 1.57 -2.67 -13.32
N CYS A 74 1.91 -1.39 -13.39
CA CYS A 74 1.89 -0.57 -12.19
C CYS A 74 0.50 -0.65 -11.56
N LEU A 75 0.32 -1.47 -10.52
CA LEU A 75 -0.91 -1.50 -9.72
C LEU A 75 -0.79 -0.49 -8.58
N MET A 76 -1.75 0.42 -8.47
CA MET A 76 -1.81 1.43 -7.42
C MET A 76 -3.19 1.39 -6.76
N TRP A 77 -3.21 1.19 -5.45
CA TRP A 77 -4.42 1.24 -4.62
C TRP A 77 -4.52 2.60 -3.93
N PHE A 78 -5.73 3.14 -3.82
CA PHE A 78 -5.99 4.45 -3.21
C PHE A 78 -6.83 4.40 -1.92
N GLY A 79 -7.59 3.33 -1.71
CA GLY A 79 -8.41 3.09 -0.51
C GLY A 79 -7.75 2.18 0.53
N ASP A 80 -8.59 1.50 1.32
CA ASP A 80 -8.16 0.48 2.29
C ASP A 80 -7.56 -0.75 1.57
N LEU A 81 -6.48 -1.30 2.12
CA LEU A 81 -5.80 -2.48 1.58
C LEU A 81 -6.35 -3.75 2.27
N ILE A 82 -7.17 -4.52 1.57
CA ILE A 82 -7.93 -5.65 2.13
C ILE A 82 -7.37 -6.99 1.64
N ASP A 83 -7.43 -7.99 2.52
CA ASP A 83 -6.99 -9.38 2.30
C ASP A 83 -5.55 -9.54 1.78
N ILE A 84 -4.62 -8.70 2.23
CA ILE A 84 -3.18 -8.96 2.14
C ILE A 84 -2.84 -10.15 3.03
N ARG A 85 -2.02 -11.08 2.53
CA ARG A 85 -1.53 -12.24 3.29
C ARG A 85 -0.05 -12.45 3.04
N ASP A 86 0.70 -12.86 4.05
CA ASP A 86 2.06 -13.35 3.86
C ASP A 86 2.03 -14.64 3.01
N GLN A 87 2.89 -14.69 2.00
CA GLN A 87 3.10 -15.82 1.09
C GLN A 87 4.59 -16.17 0.94
N SER A 88 5.45 -15.70 1.85
CA SER A 88 6.88 -16.05 1.92
C SER A 88 7.11 -17.57 1.88
N VAL A 89 6.35 -18.32 2.69
CA VAL A 89 6.37 -19.80 2.76
C VAL A 89 5.91 -20.47 1.44
N LYS A 90 5.12 -19.77 0.62
CA LYS A 90 4.59 -20.30 -0.65
C LYS A 90 5.41 -19.87 -1.88
N GLY A 91 6.47 -19.08 -1.71
CA GLY A 91 7.31 -18.61 -2.80
C GLY A 91 6.60 -17.63 -3.75
N SER A 92 5.79 -16.70 -3.23
CA SER A 92 5.23 -15.63 -4.05
C SER A 92 6.32 -14.61 -4.43
N ASP A 93 6.48 -14.35 -5.72
CA ASP A 93 7.36 -13.27 -6.24
C ASP A 93 6.68 -11.88 -6.21
N GLN A 94 5.48 -11.75 -5.61
CA GLN A 94 4.73 -10.50 -5.60
C GLN A 94 5.12 -9.61 -4.41
N ASP A 95 5.55 -8.39 -4.75
CA ASP A 95 5.94 -7.35 -3.80
C ASP A 95 4.92 -6.21 -3.74
N LEU A 96 4.53 -5.80 -2.54
CA LEU A 96 3.73 -4.60 -2.30
C LEU A 96 4.62 -3.44 -1.85
N TYR A 97 4.46 -2.26 -2.46
CA TYR A 97 5.17 -1.03 -2.07
C TYR A 97 4.22 -0.07 -1.36
N MET A 98 4.23 -0.04 -0.03
CA MET A 98 3.32 0.79 0.76
C MET A 98 3.87 2.22 0.91
N ARG A 99 3.06 3.22 0.53
CA ARG A 99 3.38 4.65 0.69
C ARG A 99 3.30 5.07 2.16
N LEU A 100 4.38 5.67 2.67
CA LEU A 100 4.53 6.15 4.05
C LEU A 100 4.91 7.63 4.10
N SER A 101 4.67 8.27 5.26
CA SER A 101 5.07 9.65 5.51
C SER A 101 6.60 9.79 5.55
N ALA A 102 7.12 10.99 5.27
CA ALA A 102 8.57 11.26 5.36
C ALA A 102 9.15 10.85 6.73
N SER A 103 8.42 11.14 7.81
CA SER A 103 8.81 10.89 9.21
C SER A 103 8.90 9.40 9.61
N GLU A 104 8.38 8.51 8.77
CA GLU A 104 8.41 7.06 8.96
C GLU A 104 9.46 6.36 8.09
N ILE A 105 10.03 7.07 7.11
CA ILE A 105 11.06 6.56 6.19
C ILE A 105 12.45 7.07 6.59
N SER A 106 12.55 8.27 7.16
CA SER A 106 13.81 8.88 7.61
C SER A 106 14.22 8.43 9.02
N LYS A 107 14.12 7.13 9.33
CA LYS A 107 14.41 6.54 10.65
C LYS A 107 15.38 5.37 10.54
#